data_AF-A0A7U3YB83-F1
#
_entry.id   AF-A0A7U3YB83-F1
#
_cell.length_a   1.000
_cell.length_b   1.000
_cell.length_c   1.000
_cell.angle_alpha   90.00
_cell.angle_beta   90.00
_cell.angle_gamma   90.00
#
_symmetry.space_group_name_H-M   'P 1'
#
loop_
_entity.id
_entity.type
_entity.pdbx_description
1 polymer ?
#
loop_
_entity_poly.entity_id
_entity_poly.type
_entity_poly.pdbx_seq_one_letter_code
_entity_poly.pdbx_strand_id
1 'polypeptide(L)' 'MGVDKAYKHRIYPNDNQKKYFSKVFGCLRSLYNEMLSDKKDYYEKINKILLPIQVNIKKNFYP' A
#
# COMPACT_ATOMS: atom_id res chain seq x y z
N MET A 1 21.95 20.81 -32.91
CA MET A 1 20.96 19.72 -32.80
C MET A 1 21.44 18.78 -31.70
N GLY A 2 20.90 18.90 -30.49
CA GLY A 2 21.26 18.05 -29.35
C GLY A 2 20.48 16.76 -29.42
N VAL A 3 21.16 15.61 -29.41
CA VAL A 3 20.51 14.30 -29.35
C VAL A 3 20.25 13.99 -27.88
N ASP A 4 19.00 14.11 -27.44
CA ASP A 4 18.59 13.65 -26.12
C ASP A 4 18.66 12.12 -26.07
N LYS A 5 19.68 11.59 -25.40
CA LYS A 5 19.80 10.16 -25.12
C LYS A 5 18.74 9.76 -24.11
N ALA A 6 17.72 9.03 -24.55
CA ALA A 6 16.76 8.39 -23.65
C ALA A 6 17.48 7.27 -22.85
N TYR A 7 17.85 7.55 -21.60
CA TYR A 7 18.42 6.54 -20.71
C TYR A 7 17.32 5.58 -20.22
N LYS A 8 17.35 4.34 -20.70
CA LYS A 8 16.49 3.27 -20.18
C LYS A 8 17.12 2.68 -18.92
N HIS A 9 16.89 3.30 -17.77
CA HIS A 9 17.27 2.72 -16.48
C HIS A 9 16.40 1.50 -16.21
N ARG A 10 16.92 0.30 -16.50
CA ARG A 10 16.39 -0.91 -15.89
C ARG A 10 16.92 -0.92 -14.46
N ILE A 11 16.13 -0.43 -13.52
CA ILE A 11 16.38 -0.66 -12.10
C ILE A 11 16.07 -2.15 -11.88
N TYR A 12 17.00 -3.03 -12.29
CA TYR A 12 16.95 -4.41 -11.84
C TYR A 12 17.31 -4.37 -10.37
N PRO A 13 16.39 -4.76 -9.48
CA PRO A 13 16.71 -4.75 -8.08
C PRO A 13 17.86 -5.74 -7.85
N ASN A 14 18.95 -5.28 -7.23
CA ASN A 14 19.96 -6.19 -6.68
C ASN A 14 19.31 -7.07 -5.60
N ASP A 15 19.99 -8.12 -5.16
CA ASP A 15 19.35 -9.10 -4.26
C ASP A 15 18.90 -8.48 -2.92
N ASN A 16 19.60 -7.45 -2.44
CA ASN A 16 19.20 -6.67 -1.27
C ASN A 16 17.92 -5.86 -1.53
N GLN A 17 17.80 -5.23 -2.69
CA GLN A 17 16.61 -4.48 -3.10
C GLN A 17 15.40 -5.41 -3.28
N LYS A 18 15.58 -6.60 -3.86
CA LYS A 18 14.51 -7.60 -3.96
C LYS A 18 14.01 -8.00 -2.57
N LYS A 19 14.93 -8.29 -1.64
CA LYS A 19 14.58 -8.65 -0.25
C LYS A 19 13.86 -7.50 0.46
N TYR A 20 14.33 -6.27 0.27
CA TYR A 20 13.68 -5.07 0.80
C TYR A 20 12.26 -4.90 0.26
N PHE A 21 12.08 -4.95 -1.06
CA PHE A 21 10.78 -4.81 -1.70
C PHE A 21 9.82 -5.94 -1.31
N SER A 22 10.29 -7.18 -1.21
CA SER A 22 9.47 -8.29 -0.72
C SER A 22 8.98 -8.06 0.71
N LYS A 23 9.83 -7.51 1.59
CA LYS A 23 9.47 -7.20 2.97
C LYS A 23 8.47 -6.04 3.04
N VAL A 24 8.73 -4.96 2.29
CA VAL A 24 7.91 -3.74 2.28
C VAL A 24 6.55 -4.00 1.62
N PHE A 25 6.53 -4.49 0.38
CA PHE A 25 5.28 -4.76 -0.32
C PHE A 25 4.51 -5.94 0.28
N GLY A 26 5.20 -6.91 0.87
CA GLY A 26 4.56 -7.99 1.64
C GLY A 26 3.78 -7.45 2.84
N CYS A 27 4.42 -6.62 3.66
CA CYS A 27 3.77 -5.99 4.82
C CYS A 27 2.62 -5.06 4.42
N LEU A 28 2.84 -4.20 3.42
CA LEU A 28 1.84 -3.24 2.93
C LEU A 28 0.61 -3.94 2.36
N ARG A 29 0.78 -5.07 1.66
CA ARG A 29 -0.35 -5.84 1.11
C ARG A 29 -1.24 -6.38 2.22
N SER A 30 -0.66 -6.92 3.29
CA SER A 30 -1.43 -7.42 4.43
C SER A 30 -2.21 -6.31 5.12
N LEU A 31 -1.55 -5.18 5.40
CA LEU A 31 -2.19 -4.01 6.01
C LEU A 31 -3.35 -3.46 5.16
N TYR A 32 -3.14 -3.35 3.85
CA TYR A 32 -4.18 -2.87 2.94
C TYR A 32 -5.38 -3.82 2.90
N ASN A 33 -5.14 -5.14 2.88
CA ASN A 33 -6.20 -6.14 2.89
C ASN A 33 -7.03 -6.07 4.18
N GLU A 34 -6.38 -5.85 5.33
CA GLU A 34 -7.06 -5.67 6.61
C GLU A 34 -7.95 -4.43 6.60
N MET A 35 -7.43 -3.29 6.14
CA MET A 35 -8.20 -2.05 5.99
C MET A 35 -9.38 -2.21 5.01
N LEU A 36 -9.18 -2.99 3.95
CA LEU A 36 -10.23 -3.27 2.97
C LEU A 36 -11.34 -4.15 3.57
N SER A 37 -10.95 -5.15 4.37
CA SER A 37 -11.90 -5.99 5.11
C SER A 37 -12.73 -5.17 6.08
N ASP A 38 -12.08 -4.32 6.88
CA ASP A 38 -12.77 -3.40 7.80
C ASP A 38 -13.77 -2.49 7.06
N LYS A 39 -13.39 -1.99 5.87
CA LYS A 39 -14.29 -1.18 5.02
C LYS A 39 -15.48 -1.98 4.51
N LYS A 40 -15.26 -3.24 4.13
CA LYS A 40 -16.33 -4.13 3.66
C LYS A 40 -17.33 -4.42 4.78
N ASP A 41 -16.83 -4.77 5.97
CA ASP A 41 -17.67 -5.04 7.15
C ASP A 41 -18.49 -3.81 7.57
N TYR A 42 -17.89 -2.61 7.50
CA TYR A 42 -18.61 -1.37 7.75
C TYR A 42 -19.74 -1.15 6.74
N TYR A 43 -19.43 -1.37 5.45
CA TYR A 43 -20.41 -1.21 4.39
C TYR A 43 -21.58 -2.19 4.56
N GLU A 44 -21.32 -3.45 4.87
CA GLU A 44 -22.38 -4.44 5.11
C GLU A 44 -23.29 -4.08 6.31
N LYS A 45 -22.73 -3.43 7.34
CA LYS A 45 -23.49 -3.02 8.54
C LYS A 45 -24.31 -1.75 8.34
N ILE A 46 -23.76 -0.75 7.65
CA ILE A 46 -24.30 0.63 7.61
C ILE A 46 -24.80 1.01 6.22
N ASN A 47 -24.46 0.25 5.17
CA ASN A 47 -24.71 0.51 3.76
C ASN A 47 -24.20 1.89 3.28
N LYS A 48 -23.10 2.36 3.89
CA LYS A 48 -22.44 3.62 3.52
C LYS A 48 -20.95 3.40 3.27
N ILE A 49 -20.39 4.19 2.37
CA ILE A 49 -18.97 4.14 2.02
C ILE A 49 -18.18 4.94 3.07
N LEU A 50 -17.16 4.31 3.68
CA LEU A 50 -16.19 5.01 4.53
C LEU A 50 -15.28 5.89 3.68
N LEU A 51 -15.36 7.20 3.91
CA LEU A 51 -14.43 8.16 3.33
C LEU A 51 -13.04 8.03 4.00
N PRO A 52 -11.93 8.21 3.26
CA PRO A 52 -10.57 8.01 3.78
C PRO A 52 -10.22 8.92 4.96
N ILE A 53 -10.93 10.04 5.12
CA ILE A 53 -10.75 11.04 6.19
C ILE A 53 -11.30 10.52 7.55
N GLN A 54 -12.17 9.50 7.54
CA GLN A 54 -12.80 8.93 8.72
C GLN A 54 -12.07 7.68 9.27
N VAL A 55 -10.91 7.31 8.71
CA VAL A 55 -10.05 6.22 9.21
C VAL A 55 -9.30 6.65 10.48
N ASN A 56 -10.01 7.29 11.41
CA ASN A 56 -9.46 7.82 12.65
C ASN A 56 -9.93 7.03 13.89
N ILE A 57 -10.57 5.88 13.71
CA ILE A 57 -11.12 5.07 14.81
C ILE A 57 -10.65 3.61 14.73
N LYS A 58 -9.33 3.41 14.76
CA LYS A 58 -8.65 2.35 15.54
C LYS A 58 -7.28 2.88 15.96
N LYS A 59 -7.27 3.94 16.78
CA LYS A 59 -6.05 4.41 17.48
C LYS A 59 -5.57 3.45 18.57
N ASN A 60 -6.21 2.28 18.73
CA ASN A 60 -5.95 1.34 19.82
C ASN A 60 -5.25 0.04 19.36
N PHE A 61 -4.56 0.04 18.21
CA PHE A 61 -3.93 -1.18 17.66
C PHE A 61 -2.40 -1.09 17.46
N TYR A 62 -1.75 -0.13 18.11
CA TYR A 62 -0.32 -0.24 18.43
C TYR A 62 -0.19 -0.23 19.96
N PRO A 63 0.54 -1.19 20.57
CA PRO A 63 0.94 -1.08 21.96
C PRO A 63 1.84 0.15 22.19
#